data_AF-A0A7J2JHZ0-F1
#
_entry.id   AF-A0A7J2JHZ0-F1
#
_cell.length_a   1.000
_cell.length_b   1.000
_cell.length_c   1.000
_cell.angle_alpha   90.00
_cell.angle_beta   90.00
_cell.angle_gamma   90.00
#
_symmetry.space_group_name_H-M   'P 1'
#
loop_
_entity.id
_entity.type
_entity.pdbx_description
1 polymer ?
#
loop_
_entity_poly.entity_id
_entity_poly.type
_entity_poly.pdbx_seq_one_letter_code
_entity_poly.pdbx_strand_id
1 'polypeptide(L)' 'MGGFQVAIVRVEHGDVFSAIRRALDLVGGLQVSDGDLLLIKPNMLNARSAFEGVTSDPRIVASLVKLAR' A
#
# COMPACT_ATOMS: atom_id res chain seq x y z
N MET A 1 -22.27 -11.33 6.85
CA MET A 1 -21.12 -10.84 7.65
C MET A 1 -19.87 -10.89 6.76
N GLY A 2 -19.44 -9.75 6.21
CA GLY A 2 -18.18 -9.69 5.46
C GLY A 2 -17.02 -9.52 6.43
N GLY A 3 -16.06 -10.43 6.43
CA GLY A 3 -14.82 -10.29 7.21
C GLY A 3 -13.86 -9.29 6.58
N PHE A 4 -12.97 -8.70 7.37
CA PHE A 4 -11.89 -7.88 6.84
C PHE A 4 -10.89 -8.76 6.09
N GLN A 5 -10.55 -8.37 4.86
CA GLN A 5 -9.52 -9.06 4.07
C GLN A 5 -8.16 -8.40 4.31
N VAL A 6 -7.14 -9.22 4.52
CA VAL A 6 -5.76 -8.77 4.72
C VAL A 6 -4.86 -9.60 3.81
N ALA A 7 -4.01 -8.94 3.04
CA ALA A 7 -2.95 -9.59 2.26
C ALA A 7 -1.58 -9.29 2.89
N ILE A 8 -0.77 -10.34 3.07
CA ILE A 8 0.63 -10.22 3.49
C ILE A 8 1.48 -10.68 2.32
N VAL A 9 2.26 -9.77 1.75
CA VAL A 9 3.10 -10.03 0.58
C VAL A 9 4.54 -9.67 0.92
N ARG A 10 5.46 -10.59 0.62
CA ARG A 10 6.89 -10.36 0.76
C ARG A 10 7.38 -9.47 -0.38
N VAL A 11 8.21 -8.48 -0.04
CA VAL A 11 8.95 -7.70 -1.04
C VAL A 11 10.16 -8.53 -1.47
N GLU A 12 10.18 -8.92 -2.74
CA GLU A 12 11.28 -9.67 -3.35
C GLU A 12 12.23 -8.70 -4.08
N HIS A 13 13.54 -8.89 -3.93
CA HIS A 13 14.58 -8.09 -4.63
C HIS A 13 14.44 -6.56 -4.47
N GLY A 14 13.78 -6.10 -3.39
CA GLY A 14 13.52 -4.68 -3.15
C GLY A 14 12.41 -4.07 -4.01
N ASP A 15 11.68 -4.86 -4.81
CA ASP A 15 10.58 -4.39 -5.67
C ASP A 15 9.27 -4.22 -4.87
N VAL A 16 9.14 -3.04 -4.25
CA VAL A 16 7.96 -2.66 -3.48
C VAL A 16 6.72 -2.54 -4.37
N PHE A 17 6.86 -2.06 -5.61
CA PHE A 17 5.72 -1.79 -6.49
C PHE A 17 5.00 -3.09 -6.87
N SER A 18 5.75 -4.12 -7.28
CA SER A 18 5.17 -5.42 -7.61
C SER A 18 4.50 -6.08 -6.41
N ALA A 19 5.10 -5.96 -5.21
CA ALA A 19 4.51 -6.46 -3.98
C ALA A 19 3.17 -5.77 -3.65
N ILE A 20 3.09 -4.44 -3.80
CA ILE A 20 1.85 -3.67 -3.59
C ILE A 20 0.78 -4.06 -4.61
N ARG A 21 1.12 -4.16 -5.89
CA ARG A 21 0.16 -4.61 -6.92
C ARG A 21 -0.41 -5.98 -6.58
N ARG A 22 0.47 -6.94 -6.22
CA ARG A 22 0.04 -8.28 -5.80
C ARG A 22 -0.83 -8.26 -4.55
N ALA A 23 -0.52 -7.41 -3.57
CA ALA A 23 -1.32 -7.28 -2.35
C ALA A 23 -2.74 -6.79 -2.66
N LEU A 24 -2.87 -5.80 -3.57
CA LEU A 24 -4.17 -5.30 -4.02
C LEU A 24 -4.96 -6.38 -4.77
N ASP A 25 -4.34 -7.10 -5.70
CA ASP A 25 -4.99 -8.19 -6.44
C ASP A 25 -5.58 -9.26 -5.48
N LEU A 26 -4.85 -9.59 -4.41
CA LEU A 26 -5.29 -10.57 -3.42
C LEU A 26 -6.50 -10.12 -2.58
N VAL A 27 -6.68 -8.81 -2.40
CA VAL A 27 -7.83 -8.25 -1.67
C VAL A 27 -8.95 -7.76 -2.60
N GLY A 28 -8.90 -8.10 -3.90
CA GLY A 28 -9.96 -7.77 -4.87
C GLY A 28 -9.76 -6.45 -5.63
N GLY A 29 -8.54 -5.91 -5.63
CA GLY A 29 -8.16 -4.71 -6.37
C GLY A 29 -8.50 -3.40 -5.67
N LEU A 30 -8.18 -2.29 -6.33
CA LEU A 30 -8.54 -0.94 -5.89
C LEU A 30 -9.81 -0.52 -6.63
N GLN A 31 -10.91 -0.33 -5.91
CA GLN A 31 -12.20 0.08 -6.49
C GLN A 31 -12.23 1.62 -6.57
N VAL A 32 -11.62 2.16 -7.63
CA VAL A 32 -11.49 3.60 -7.88
C VAL A 32 -11.96 3.95 -9.28
N SER A 33 -12.61 5.10 -9.40
CA SER A 33 -13.16 5.64 -10.65
C SER A 33 -12.55 7.01 -10.97
N ASP A 34 -12.62 7.39 -12.24
CA ASP A 34 -12.19 8.72 -12.70
C ASP A 34 -12.97 9.82 -11.96
N GLY A 35 -12.24 10.75 -11.36
CA GLY A 35 -12.80 11.87 -10.59
C GLY A 35 -12.95 11.59 -9.09
N ASP A 36 -12.65 10.38 -8.62
CA ASP A 36 -12.66 10.07 -7.18
C ASP A 36 -11.56 10.87 -6.43
N LEU A 37 -11.92 11.36 -5.24
CA LEU A 37 -10.96 11.97 -4.32
C LEU A 37 -10.45 10.90 -3.34
N LEU A 38 -9.15 10.61 -3.41
CA LEU A 38 -8.52 9.56 -2.63
C LEU A 38 -7.63 10.12 -1.52
N LEU A 39 -7.74 9.56 -0.32
CA LEU A 39 -6.85 9.85 0.80
C LEU A 39 -5.95 8.64 1.07
N ILE A 40 -4.63 8.86 1.04
CA ILE A 40 -3.64 7.89 1.50
C ILE A 40 -3.16 8.31 2.88
N LYS A 41 -3.37 7.46 3.90
CA LYS A 41 -2.94 7.72 5.28
C LYS A 41 -1.71 6.88 5.64
N PRO A 42 -0.47 7.35 5.39
CA PRO A 42 0.72 6.67 5.89
C PRO A 42 0.79 6.76 7.41
N ASN A 43 1.56 5.86 8.03
CA ASN A 43 1.88 5.94 9.45
C ASN A 43 3.28 6.54 9.62
N MET A 44 3.42 7.49 10.54
CA MET A 44 4.71 8.01 11.02
C MET A 44 4.52 8.45 12.48
N LEU A 45 4.67 7.52 13.41
CA LEU A 45 4.47 7.80 14.83
C LEU A 45 5.62 8.63 15.42
N ASN A 46 6.84 8.42 14.94
CA ASN A 46 8.04 9.16 15.29
C ASN A 46 9.04 9.15 14.11
N ALA A 47 10.15 9.87 14.24
CA ALA A 47 11.20 9.94 13.22
C ALA A 47 12.09 8.69 13.20
N ARG A 48 11.50 7.52 12.96
CA ARG A 48 12.20 6.24 12.79
C ARG A 48 12.17 5.77 11.34
N SER A 49 13.09 4.86 11.01
CA SER A 49 13.17 4.29 9.68
C SER A 49 11.99 3.33 9.40
N ALA A 50 11.70 3.09 8.12
CA ALA A 50 10.63 2.16 7.74
C ALA A 50 10.94 0.70 8.10
N PHE A 51 12.21 0.34 8.23
CA PHE A 51 12.67 -0.99 8.62
C PHE A 51 12.29 -1.35 10.06
N GLU A 52 12.05 -0.35 10.90
CA GLU A 52 11.63 -0.55 12.29
C GLU A 52 10.11 -0.79 12.42
N GLY A 53 9.35 -0.70 11.32
CA GLY A 53 7.90 -0.97 11.31
C GLY A 53 7.03 0.15 11.90
N VAL A 54 7.62 1.28 12.30
CA VAL A 54 6.92 2.42 12.92
C VAL A 54 6.52 3.49 11.88
N THR A 55 7.32 3.61 10.82
CA THR A 55 7.10 4.53 9.69
C THR A 55 6.76 3.72 8.45
N SER A 56 5.70 4.08 7.73
CA SER A 56 5.40 3.47 6.43
C SER A 56 6.50 3.81 5.42
N ASP A 57 6.97 2.82 4.67
CA ASP A 57 7.94 3.04 3.60
C ASP A 57 7.34 3.99 2.54
N PRO A 58 7.98 5.15 2.23
CA PRO A 58 7.47 6.10 1.24
C PRO A 58 7.25 5.49 -0.15
N ARG A 59 7.97 4.41 -0.51
CA ARG A 59 7.79 3.70 -1.78
C ARG A 59 6.41 3.05 -1.89
N ILE A 60 5.76 2.73 -0.76
CA ILE A 60 4.38 2.24 -0.73
C ILE A 60 3.44 3.35 -1.20
N VAL A 61 3.57 4.56 -0.63
CA VAL A 61 2.75 5.73 -1.01
C VAL A 61 2.95 6.06 -2.49
N ALA A 62 4.19 6.11 -2.96
CA ALA A 62 4.50 6.35 -4.38
C ALA A 62 3.85 5.29 -5.30
N SER A 63 3.86 4.02 -4.90
CA SER A 63 3.24 2.93 -5.66
C SER A 63 1.72 3.09 -5.73
N LEU A 64 1.07 3.44 -4.61
CA LEU A 64 -0.37 3.68 -4.58
C LEU A 64 -0.77 4.89 -5.44
N VAL A 65 -0.02 5.99 -5.39
CA VAL A 65 -0.26 7.15 -6.27
C VAL A 65 -0.12 6.78 -7.74
N LYS A 66 0.82 5.92 -8.10
CA LYS A 66 1.00 5.46 -9.48
C LYS A 66 -0.14 4.54 -9.96
N LEU A 67 -0.73 3.74 -9.05
CA LEU A 67 -1.83 2.83 -9.37
C LEU A 67 -3.21 3.50 -9.36
N ALA A 68 -3.34 4.61 -8.63
CA ALA A 68 -4.57 5.40 -8.52
C ALA A 68 -4.69 6.50 -9.60
N ARG A 69 -3.67 6.66 -10.45
CA ARG A 69 -3.69 7.51 -11.65
C ARG A 69 -4.01 6.67 -12.87
#